data_AF-A0A9W8CGG2-F1
#
_entry.id   AF-A0A9W8CGG2-F1
#
_cell.length_a   1.000
_cell.length_b   1.000
_cell.length_c   1.000
_cell.angle_alpha   90.00
_cell.angle_beta   90.00
_cell.angle_gamma   90.00
#
_symmetry.space_group_name_H-M   'P 1'
#
loop_
_entity.id
_entity.type
_entity.pdbx_description
1 polymer ?
#
loop_
_entity_poly.entity_id
_entity_poly.type
_entity_poly.pdbx_seq_one_letter_code
_entity_poly.pdbx_strand_id
1 'polypeptide(L)'
;MAASRAPAAAAATDGGMEENAMAILDSCGIKDSHDLHEDRAAFLEAVRSACFAADSPSAPSWRMYDGVFQILQKCNSLDLAVASFHLLIELGKQYPRTYLTDSGGHQSLVLVVVKESWLPFLLGNGAVSSEIGGNARSSDHLFDPAKFLLLVEMMVEPSNAADDENGIKAAKNMMILQYLVNTLEADFVPRHVAYKESLDWVIFRESLLNILLGSRKLVFKSFVKNCIYLLINQYHHEAKDAVEDSIPSGGEAKSASDIDSSLNYSSLESERTLVSLRKLFVMVMKLDSIRKEADTLGLTSRADGVRNPIMEVILDELTYNISYLSPFLLAFVEWKWKLEIILQYFSKYCGKGPVRTRRSDNSQQDLKLDSVLSSFLTATSAKGIVKKMGAEVAQLLLSHAYQVCLSVQDDSSDSTATSEKIGATLGEISGNLIFAFQNLSKVSPNIPISPFEKQALFTAATLTRKLKKVGR
;
A
#
# COMPACT_ATOMS: atom_id res chain seq x y z
N MET A 1 18.69 14.66 -12.62
CA MET A 1 17.44 14.75 -13.42
C MET A 1 17.68 13.99 -14.71
N ALA A 2 17.20 12.74 -14.80
CA ALA A 2 17.12 12.04 -16.07
C ALA A 2 15.83 12.51 -16.75
N ALA A 3 15.94 13.07 -17.95
CA ALA A 3 14.79 13.46 -18.74
C ALA A 3 14.00 12.19 -19.12
N SER A 4 12.78 12.06 -18.61
CA SER A 4 11.83 11.05 -19.07
C SER A 4 11.56 11.28 -20.56
N ARG A 5 11.83 10.29 -21.41
CA ARG A 5 11.54 10.38 -22.84
C ARG A 5 10.02 10.33 -23.03
N ALA A 6 9.49 11.28 -23.79
CA ALA A 6 8.10 11.19 -24.24
C ALA A 6 7.93 9.94 -25.12
N PRO A 7 6.89 9.11 -24.91
CA PRO A 7 6.60 8.01 -25.80
C PRO A 7 6.24 8.58 -27.17
N ALA A 8 7.09 8.32 -28.16
CA ALA A 8 6.78 8.64 -29.55
C ALA A 8 5.58 7.77 -29.98
N ALA A 9 4.59 8.39 -30.63
CA ALA A 9 3.50 7.68 -31.27
C ALA A 9 4.07 6.60 -32.19
N ALA A 10 3.52 5.38 -32.12
CA ALA A 10 3.91 4.24 -32.93
C ALA A 10 3.75 4.54 -34.42
N ALA A 11 4.79 5.12 -35.03
CA ALA A 11 4.85 5.39 -36.45
C ALA A 11 5.51 4.19 -37.14
N ALA A 12 4.68 3.23 -37.55
CA ALA A 12 4.74 2.38 -38.76
C ALA A 12 6.05 1.69 -39.23
N THR A 13 7.19 1.77 -38.52
CA THR A 13 8.45 1.08 -38.90
C THR A 13 8.85 -0.05 -37.95
N ASP A 14 8.07 -0.33 -36.90
CA ASP A 14 8.45 -1.24 -35.79
C ASP A 14 7.91 -2.67 -35.90
N GLY A 15 7.24 -3.02 -37.01
CA GLY A 15 6.58 -4.32 -37.19
C GLY A 15 7.53 -5.53 -37.09
N GLY A 16 8.77 -5.38 -37.57
CA GLY A 16 9.74 -6.49 -37.58
C GLY A 16 10.25 -6.89 -36.19
N MET A 17 10.38 -5.94 -35.26
CA MET A 17 10.85 -6.23 -33.91
C MET A 17 9.76 -6.95 -33.09
N GLU A 18 8.53 -6.43 -33.15
CA GLU A 18 7.37 -7.10 -32.54
C GLU A 18 7.20 -8.51 -33.12
N GLU A 19 7.20 -8.65 -34.46
CA GLU A 19 7.02 -9.93 -35.12
C GLU A 19 8.11 -10.95 -34.73
N ASN A 20 9.38 -10.51 -34.64
CA ASN A 20 10.48 -11.38 -34.21
C ASN A 20 10.33 -11.82 -32.75
N ALA A 21 10.00 -10.90 -31.84
CA ALA A 21 9.81 -11.25 -30.43
C ALA A 21 8.61 -12.18 -30.27
N MET A 22 7.47 -11.85 -30.88
CA MET A 22 6.26 -12.67 -30.79
C MET A 22 6.44 -14.04 -31.45
N ALA A 23 7.26 -14.18 -32.50
CA ALA A 23 7.58 -15.46 -33.11
C ALA A 23 8.27 -16.43 -32.15
N ILE A 24 9.16 -15.94 -31.27
CA ILE A 24 9.80 -16.76 -30.21
C ILE A 24 8.73 -17.29 -29.24
N LEU A 25 7.75 -16.46 -28.90
CA LEU A 25 6.68 -16.83 -27.98
C LEU A 25 5.67 -17.79 -28.63
N ASP A 26 5.41 -17.66 -29.93
CA ASP A 26 4.48 -18.54 -30.67
C ASP A 26 5.08 -19.93 -30.94
N SER A 27 6.41 -20.07 -31.02
CA SER A 27 7.08 -21.37 -31.16
C SER A 27 7.07 -22.22 -29.89
N CYS A 28 6.76 -21.63 -28.74
CA CYS A 28 6.69 -22.28 -27.42
C CYS A 28 5.71 -23.47 -27.36
N GLY A 29 4.68 -23.51 -28.21
CA GLY A 29 3.60 -24.51 -28.14
C GLY A 29 3.90 -25.87 -28.79
N ILE A 30 5.09 -26.06 -29.38
CA ILE A 30 5.38 -27.18 -30.29
C ILE A 30 6.39 -28.20 -29.68
N LYS A 31 7.06 -27.89 -28.55
CA LYS A 31 8.22 -28.65 -28.04
C LYS A 31 8.15 -29.00 -26.54
N ASP A 32 9.15 -29.76 -26.06
CA ASP A 32 9.29 -30.26 -24.68
C ASP A 32 9.36 -29.13 -23.63
N SER A 33 9.14 -29.46 -22.36
CA SER A 33 9.06 -28.46 -21.26
C SER A 33 10.34 -27.66 -21.01
N HIS A 34 11.51 -28.18 -21.41
CA HIS A 34 12.79 -27.48 -21.30
C HIS A 34 12.91 -26.37 -22.34
N ASP A 35 12.57 -26.68 -23.59
CA ASP A 35 12.57 -25.71 -24.71
C ASP A 35 11.61 -24.55 -24.44
N LEU A 36 10.48 -24.83 -23.78
CA LEU A 36 9.51 -23.81 -23.36
C LEU A 36 10.10 -22.77 -22.39
N HIS A 37 10.98 -23.18 -21.49
CA HIS A 37 11.60 -22.28 -20.51
C HIS A 37 12.62 -21.36 -21.20
N GLU A 38 13.48 -21.94 -22.04
CA GLU A 38 14.48 -21.20 -22.81
C GLU A 38 13.84 -20.22 -23.78
N ASP A 39 12.79 -20.63 -24.50
CA ASP A 39 12.06 -19.75 -25.43
C ASP A 39 11.46 -18.54 -24.69
N ARG A 40 10.88 -18.76 -23.50
CA ARG A 40 10.35 -17.66 -22.68
C ARG A 40 11.45 -16.74 -22.18
N ALA A 41 12.59 -17.28 -21.75
CA ALA A 41 13.73 -16.46 -21.34
C ALA A 41 14.29 -15.65 -22.51
N ALA A 42 14.42 -16.26 -23.69
CA ALA A 42 14.85 -15.59 -24.92
C ALA A 42 13.87 -14.48 -25.34
N PHE A 43 12.56 -14.71 -25.20
CA PHE A 43 11.55 -13.68 -25.42
C PHE A 43 11.72 -12.49 -24.48
N LEU A 44 11.88 -12.73 -23.17
CA LEU A 44 12.10 -11.66 -22.19
C LEU A 44 13.35 -10.84 -22.52
N GLU A 45 14.44 -11.49 -22.89
CA GLU A 45 15.69 -10.82 -23.26
C GLU A 45 15.57 -10.04 -24.58
N ALA A 46 14.85 -10.57 -25.56
CA ALA A 46 14.58 -9.87 -26.81
C ALA A 46 13.79 -8.57 -26.55
N VAL A 47 12.74 -8.63 -25.72
CA VAL A 47 11.96 -7.45 -25.32
C VAL A 47 12.84 -6.45 -24.57
N ARG A 48 13.68 -6.91 -23.64
CA ARG A 48 14.61 -6.08 -22.88
C ARG A 48 15.61 -5.37 -23.81
N SER A 49 16.24 -6.12 -24.70
CA SER A 49 17.24 -5.61 -25.66
C SER A 49 16.64 -4.55 -26.59
N ALA A 50 15.44 -4.84 -27.13
CA ALA A 50 14.66 -3.92 -27.94
C ALA A 50 14.39 -2.57 -27.26
N CYS A 51 13.95 -2.61 -26.00
CA CYS A 51 13.43 -1.44 -25.29
C CYS A 51 14.52 -0.62 -24.58
N PHE A 52 15.70 -1.20 -24.32
CA PHE A 52 16.75 -0.54 -23.53
C PHE A 52 18.12 -0.46 -24.21
N ALA A 53 18.49 -1.47 -25.00
CA ALA A 53 19.86 -1.61 -25.52
C ALA A 53 20.00 -1.28 -27.02
N ALA A 54 18.89 -1.17 -27.75
CA ALA A 54 18.92 -0.86 -29.18
C ALA A 54 19.43 0.58 -29.45
N ASP A 55 20.03 0.78 -30.62
CA ASP A 55 20.50 2.10 -31.08
C ASP A 55 19.35 3.12 -31.14
N SER A 56 18.13 2.65 -31.43
CA SER A 56 16.88 3.43 -31.35
C SER A 56 15.85 2.69 -30.49
N PRO A 57 15.89 2.82 -29.14
CA PRO A 57 14.96 2.11 -28.27
C PRO A 57 13.52 2.58 -28.53
N SER A 58 12.61 1.64 -28.80
CA SER A 58 11.18 1.90 -28.96
C SER A 58 10.40 1.45 -27.73
N ALA A 59 9.19 1.99 -27.56
CA ALA A 59 8.29 1.52 -26.51
C ALA A 59 7.75 0.14 -26.89
N PRO A 60 7.58 -0.80 -25.93
CA PRO A 60 7.04 -2.11 -26.26
C PRO A 60 5.62 -1.99 -26.80
N SER A 61 5.29 -2.84 -27.77
CA SER A 61 3.91 -2.97 -28.19
C SER A 61 3.06 -3.58 -27.08
N TRP A 62 1.74 -3.39 -27.17
CA TRP A 62 0.81 -3.97 -26.19
C TRP A 62 0.94 -5.49 -26.11
N ARG A 63 1.24 -6.18 -27.24
CA ARG A 63 1.45 -7.64 -27.28
C ARG A 63 2.71 -8.06 -26.54
N MET A 64 3.78 -7.29 -26.64
CA MET A 64 5.02 -7.56 -25.91
C MET A 64 4.79 -7.42 -24.40
N TYR A 65 4.13 -6.35 -23.95
CA TYR A 65 3.73 -6.19 -22.54
C TYR A 65 2.87 -7.37 -22.05
N ASP A 66 1.86 -7.72 -22.84
CA ASP A 66 0.93 -8.82 -22.57
C ASP A 66 1.67 -10.15 -22.43
N GLY A 67 2.59 -10.44 -23.35
CA GLY A 67 3.44 -11.64 -23.33
C GLY A 67 4.29 -11.73 -22.07
N VAL A 68 4.99 -10.65 -21.69
CA VAL A 68 5.79 -10.61 -20.45
C VAL A 68 4.91 -10.85 -19.23
N PHE A 69 3.74 -10.21 -19.15
CA PHE A 69 2.81 -10.39 -18.04
C PHE A 69 2.20 -11.79 -17.98
N GLN A 70 1.89 -12.39 -19.12
CA GLN A 70 1.41 -13.77 -19.18
C GLN A 70 2.49 -14.77 -18.75
N ILE A 71 3.76 -14.54 -19.09
CA ILE A 71 4.87 -15.37 -18.58
C ILE A 71 4.92 -15.28 -17.06
N LEU A 72 4.86 -14.06 -16.48
CA LEU A 72 4.81 -13.88 -15.03
C LEU A 72 3.67 -14.68 -14.40
N GLN A 73 2.47 -14.70 -14.99
CA GLN A 73 1.33 -15.41 -14.41
C GLN A 73 1.40 -16.95 -14.56
N LYS A 74 1.92 -17.43 -15.69
CA LYS A 74 1.83 -18.84 -16.10
C LYS A 74 3.14 -19.62 -15.94
N CYS A 75 4.24 -18.97 -15.53
CA CYS A 75 5.48 -19.69 -15.29
C CYS A 75 5.39 -20.58 -14.04
N ASN A 76 6.16 -21.67 -14.09
CA ASN A 76 6.41 -22.59 -12.99
C ASN A 76 7.87 -22.51 -12.51
N SER A 77 8.61 -21.49 -12.97
CA SER A 77 10.01 -21.25 -12.61
C SER A 77 10.10 -19.91 -11.91
N LEU A 78 10.81 -19.89 -10.77
CA LEU A 78 11.08 -18.69 -10.03
C LEU A 78 11.88 -17.69 -10.87
N ASP A 79 12.95 -18.14 -11.54
CA ASP A 79 13.79 -17.28 -12.39
C ASP A 79 13.00 -16.55 -13.47
N LEU A 80 12.08 -17.25 -14.16
CA LEU A 80 11.19 -16.61 -15.13
C LEU A 80 10.23 -15.63 -14.47
N ALA A 81 9.72 -15.92 -13.27
CA ALA A 81 8.86 -15.00 -12.53
C ALA A 81 9.63 -13.72 -12.18
N VAL A 82 10.84 -13.85 -11.65
CA VAL A 82 11.72 -12.74 -11.28
C VAL A 82 12.09 -11.90 -12.50
N ALA A 83 12.54 -12.54 -13.58
CA ALA A 83 12.91 -11.85 -14.81
C ALA A 83 11.73 -11.09 -15.42
N SER A 84 10.55 -11.71 -15.48
CA SER A 84 9.33 -11.08 -16.00
C SER A 84 8.90 -9.90 -15.13
N PHE A 85 8.89 -10.05 -13.81
CA PHE A 85 8.54 -8.99 -12.88
C PHE A 85 9.50 -7.79 -13.02
N HIS A 86 10.81 -8.02 -13.00
CA HIS A 86 11.79 -6.93 -13.14
C HIS A 86 11.66 -6.22 -14.48
N LEU A 87 11.48 -6.96 -15.58
CA LEU A 87 11.28 -6.37 -16.90
C LEU A 87 10.02 -5.49 -16.92
N LEU A 88 8.90 -5.94 -16.37
CA LEU A 88 7.67 -5.13 -16.28
C LEU A 88 7.87 -3.84 -15.48
N ILE A 89 8.61 -3.89 -14.38
CA ILE A 89 8.93 -2.71 -13.56
C ILE A 89 9.82 -1.73 -14.32
N GLU A 90 10.84 -2.22 -15.03
CA GLU A 90 11.73 -1.37 -15.84
C GLU A 90 10.98 -0.71 -16.99
N LEU A 91 10.15 -1.49 -17.69
CA LEU A 91 9.32 -0.98 -18.78
C LEU A 91 8.35 0.11 -18.29
N GLY A 92 7.70 -0.09 -17.14
CA GLY A 92 6.80 0.91 -16.55
C GLY A 92 7.49 2.19 -16.10
N LYS A 93 8.77 2.12 -15.70
CA LYS A 93 9.58 3.30 -15.36
C LYS A 93 10.01 4.08 -16.60
N GLN A 94 10.41 3.38 -17.65
CA GLN A 94 10.92 4.00 -18.88
C GLN A 94 9.80 4.56 -19.75
N TYR A 95 8.66 3.87 -19.79
CA TYR A 95 7.50 4.23 -20.60
C TYR A 95 6.25 4.37 -19.72
N PRO A 96 6.20 5.39 -18.84
CA PRO A 96 5.07 5.58 -17.94
C PRO A 96 3.82 5.98 -18.73
N ARG A 97 2.69 5.35 -18.39
CA ARG A 97 1.38 5.70 -18.96
C ARG A 97 0.93 7.10 -18.60
N THR A 98 1.14 7.49 -17.34
CA THR A 98 0.69 8.75 -16.77
C THR A 98 1.92 9.49 -16.27
N TYR A 99 2.14 10.71 -16.74
CA TYR A 99 3.28 11.53 -16.34
C TYR A 99 2.96 13.02 -16.42
N LEU A 100 3.85 13.86 -15.88
CA LEU A 100 3.73 15.31 -15.92
C LEU A 100 4.77 15.88 -16.89
N THR A 101 4.39 16.88 -17.66
CA THR A 101 5.28 17.61 -18.56
C THR A 101 5.11 19.11 -18.38
N ASP A 102 6.14 19.89 -18.70
CA ASP A 102 6.06 21.35 -18.62
C ASP A 102 5.24 21.88 -19.81
N SER A 103 4.15 22.57 -19.53
CA SER A 103 3.52 23.43 -20.54
C SER A 103 4.47 24.60 -20.72
N GLY A 104 5.23 24.65 -21.83
CA GLY A 104 6.32 25.60 -22.13
C GLY A 104 5.99 27.11 -22.08
N GLY A 105 5.46 27.56 -20.95
CA GLY A 105 4.94 28.88 -20.59
C GLY A 105 4.46 28.84 -19.13
N HIS A 106 5.19 29.53 -18.26
CA HIS A 106 4.95 29.69 -16.81
C HIS A 106 4.59 28.42 -16.01
N GLN A 107 5.59 27.63 -15.61
CA GLN A 107 5.60 26.72 -14.43
C GLN A 107 4.33 25.87 -14.16
N SER A 108 3.53 25.55 -15.17
CA SER A 108 2.30 24.76 -15.00
C SER A 108 2.55 23.36 -15.54
N LEU A 109 2.39 22.36 -14.67
CA LEU A 109 2.56 20.97 -15.05
C LEU A 109 1.30 20.47 -15.74
N VAL A 110 1.45 19.91 -16.94
CA VAL A 110 0.36 19.28 -17.68
C VAL A 110 0.42 17.78 -17.46
N LEU A 111 -0.69 17.21 -17.00
CA LEU A 111 -0.88 15.77 -16.90
C LEU A 111 -1.07 15.17 -18.31
N VAL A 112 -0.21 14.24 -18.66
CA VAL A 112 -0.33 13.44 -19.88
C VAL A 112 -0.73 12.02 -19.49
N VAL A 113 -1.76 11.51 -20.16
CA VAL A 113 -2.23 10.12 -20.03
C VAL A 113 -2.23 9.49 -21.41
N VAL A 114 -1.34 8.53 -21.64
CA VAL A 114 -1.29 7.75 -22.89
C VAL A 114 -2.44 6.75 -22.85
N LYS A 115 -3.46 6.95 -23.68
CA LYS A 115 -4.67 6.10 -23.63
C LYS A 115 -4.43 4.73 -24.23
N GLU A 116 -3.54 4.65 -25.20
CA GLU A 116 -3.20 3.48 -25.99
C GLU A 116 -2.19 2.56 -25.29
N SER A 117 -1.59 2.99 -24.17
CA SER A 117 -0.66 2.17 -23.41
C SER A 117 -1.36 0.95 -22.81
N TRP A 118 -0.71 -0.21 -22.85
CA TRP A 118 -1.20 -1.42 -22.23
C TRP A 118 -1.41 -1.27 -20.70
N LEU A 119 -2.40 -1.99 -20.16
CA LEU A 119 -2.72 -2.02 -18.73
C LEU A 119 -2.94 -3.47 -18.28
N PRO A 120 -2.46 -3.86 -17.07
CA PRO A 120 -2.73 -5.18 -16.51
C PRO A 120 -4.16 -5.34 -15.99
N PHE A 121 -5.02 -4.32 -16.17
CA PHE A 121 -6.38 -4.29 -15.65
C PHE A 121 -7.45 -4.16 -16.74
N LEU A 122 -8.60 -4.78 -16.48
CA LEU A 122 -9.84 -4.57 -17.24
C LEU A 122 -10.78 -3.65 -16.45
N LEU A 123 -10.58 -2.34 -16.58
CA LEU A 123 -11.35 -1.32 -15.87
C LEU A 123 -12.32 -0.61 -16.83
N GLY A 124 -13.63 -0.76 -16.58
CA GLY A 124 -14.69 -0.10 -17.36
C GLY A 124 -15.84 -1.04 -17.74
N ASN A 125 -16.92 -0.46 -18.26
CA ASN A 125 -18.10 -1.18 -18.78
C ASN A 125 -18.13 -1.23 -20.33
N GLY A 126 -17.06 -0.74 -20.99
CA GLY A 126 -16.97 -0.63 -22.43
C GLY A 126 -15.96 -1.64 -22.98
N ALA A 127 -16.37 -2.27 -24.07
CA ALA A 127 -15.59 -3.20 -24.87
C ALA A 127 -14.10 -2.82 -24.93
N VAL A 128 -13.26 -3.84 -24.70
CA VAL A 128 -11.93 -3.93 -25.32
C VAL A 128 -12.05 -3.36 -26.72
N SER A 129 -11.18 -2.41 -27.07
CA SER A 129 -11.02 -1.91 -28.44
C SER A 129 -11.15 -3.08 -29.42
N SER A 130 -12.32 -3.23 -30.03
CA SER A 130 -12.61 -4.30 -30.99
C SER A 130 -12.21 -3.89 -32.40
N GLU A 131 -11.38 -2.86 -32.52
CA GLU A 131 -10.95 -2.30 -33.79
C GLU A 131 -9.44 -2.42 -33.98
N ILE A 132 -8.87 -3.60 -33.71
CA ILE A 132 -7.70 -4.07 -34.45
C ILE A 132 -7.94 -5.55 -34.73
N GLY A 133 -8.23 -5.85 -35.99
CA GLY A 133 -8.59 -7.19 -36.45
C GLY A 133 -7.53 -8.23 -36.07
N GLY A 134 -8.01 -9.30 -35.44
CA GLY A 134 -7.21 -10.47 -35.07
C GLY A 134 -7.72 -11.06 -33.77
N ASN A 135 -8.57 -12.09 -33.87
CA ASN A 135 -9.02 -12.99 -32.81
C ASN A 135 -9.09 -12.39 -31.40
N ALA A 136 -10.32 -12.16 -30.89
CA ALA A 136 -10.61 -11.96 -29.47
C ALA A 136 -10.23 -13.19 -28.62
N ARG A 137 -8.93 -13.50 -28.54
CA ARG A 137 -8.35 -14.55 -27.71
C ARG A 137 -8.06 -13.91 -26.35
N SER A 138 -9.06 -14.07 -25.49
CA SER A 138 -9.05 -14.03 -24.02
C SER A 138 -8.19 -12.95 -23.36
N SER A 139 -8.83 -11.82 -23.07
CA SER A 139 -8.47 -10.95 -21.95
C SER A 139 -8.63 -11.64 -20.56
N ASP A 140 -8.70 -12.98 -20.52
CA ASP A 140 -8.93 -13.80 -19.33
C ASP A 140 -7.76 -13.74 -18.34
N HIS A 141 -6.60 -13.27 -18.75
CA HIS A 141 -5.44 -13.14 -17.89
C HIS A 141 -5.31 -11.73 -17.27
N LEU A 142 -6.04 -10.73 -17.76
CA LEU A 142 -6.04 -9.38 -17.19
C LEU A 142 -6.90 -9.31 -15.93
N PHE A 143 -6.55 -8.37 -15.03
CA PHE A 143 -7.19 -8.22 -13.73
C PHE A 143 -8.41 -7.31 -13.81
N ASP A 144 -9.60 -7.90 -13.75
CA ASP A 144 -10.79 -7.15 -13.38
C ASP A 144 -10.86 -7.01 -11.84
N PRO A 145 -11.77 -6.19 -11.29
CA PRO A 145 -11.83 -5.95 -9.85
C PRO A 145 -12.12 -7.22 -9.03
N ALA A 146 -12.79 -8.23 -9.60
CA ALA A 146 -13.03 -9.50 -8.93
C ALA A 146 -11.76 -10.36 -8.88
N LYS A 147 -11.00 -10.45 -9.98
CA LYS A 147 -9.70 -11.15 -9.99
C LYS A 147 -8.67 -10.50 -9.07
N PHE A 148 -8.72 -9.17 -8.93
CA PHE A 148 -7.85 -8.48 -7.98
C PHE A 148 -8.17 -8.87 -6.53
N LEU A 149 -9.44 -8.99 -6.18
CA LEU A 149 -9.86 -9.54 -4.89
C LEU A 149 -9.41 -11.00 -4.71
N LEU A 150 -9.62 -11.84 -5.72
CA LEU A 150 -9.21 -13.25 -5.69
C LEU A 150 -7.70 -13.41 -5.49
N LEU A 151 -6.87 -12.54 -6.09
CA LEU A 151 -5.44 -12.54 -5.84
C LEU A 151 -5.12 -12.34 -4.35
N VAL A 152 -5.77 -11.37 -3.72
CA VAL A 152 -5.61 -11.10 -2.28
C VAL A 152 -6.11 -12.30 -1.44
N GLU A 153 -7.24 -12.89 -1.80
CA GLU A 153 -7.79 -14.08 -1.13
C GLU A 153 -6.85 -15.29 -1.22
N MET A 154 -6.28 -15.56 -2.39
CA MET A 154 -5.32 -16.65 -2.58
C MET A 154 -4.05 -16.49 -1.75
N MET A 155 -3.67 -15.26 -1.38
CA MET A 155 -2.52 -15.02 -0.49
C MET A 155 -2.88 -15.16 0.99
N VAL A 156 -4.18 -15.04 1.33
CA VAL A 156 -4.69 -15.22 2.70
C VAL A 156 -4.83 -16.69 3.06
N GLU A 157 -5.14 -17.54 2.07
CA GLU A 157 -5.28 -18.98 2.25
C GLU A 157 -3.95 -19.61 2.67
N PRO A 158 -3.94 -20.47 3.72
CA PRO A 158 -2.73 -21.14 4.15
C PRO A 158 -2.25 -22.09 3.05
N SER A 159 -1.13 -21.75 2.40
CA SER A 159 -0.45 -22.69 1.52
C SER A 159 0.14 -23.81 2.37
N ASN A 160 -0.17 -25.07 2.05
CA ASN A 160 0.57 -26.20 2.59
C ASN A 160 2.01 -26.12 2.05
N ALA A 161 2.90 -25.49 2.82
CA ALA A 161 4.27 -25.14 2.44
C ALA A 161 5.22 -26.35 2.27
N ALA A 162 4.69 -27.58 2.34
CA ALA A 162 5.48 -28.80 2.19
C ALA A 162 5.74 -29.19 0.71
N ASP A 163 5.29 -28.37 -0.24
CA ASP A 163 5.43 -28.60 -1.68
C ASP A 163 6.07 -27.37 -2.33
N ASP A 164 7.21 -27.56 -2.99
CA ASP A 164 7.99 -26.49 -3.66
C ASP A 164 7.14 -25.76 -4.72
N GLU A 165 6.18 -26.45 -5.35
CA GLU A 165 5.25 -25.85 -6.32
C GLU A 165 4.33 -24.81 -5.65
N ASN A 166 3.95 -25.03 -4.39
CA ASN A 166 3.15 -24.08 -3.63
C ASN A 166 3.96 -22.83 -3.24
N GLY A 167 5.26 -22.97 -2.96
CA GLY A 167 6.16 -21.86 -2.66
C GLY A 167 6.35 -20.91 -3.86
N ILE A 168 6.62 -21.46 -5.04
CA ILE A 168 6.76 -20.67 -6.28
C ILE A 168 5.45 -19.95 -6.61
N LYS A 169 4.30 -20.61 -6.45
CA LYS A 169 2.99 -20.00 -6.68
C LYS A 169 2.72 -18.84 -5.70
N ALA A 170 3.09 -18.98 -4.43
CA ALA A 170 2.95 -17.92 -3.44
C ALA A 170 3.82 -16.70 -3.78
N ALA A 171 5.11 -16.92 -4.08
CA ALA A 171 6.03 -15.87 -4.49
C ALA A 171 5.55 -15.14 -5.76
N LYS A 172 5.06 -15.89 -6.76
CA LYS A 172 4.47 -15.32 -7.96
C LYS A 172 3.27 -14.42 -7.67
N ASN A 173 2.33 -14.86 -6.82
CA ASN A 173 1.18 -14.06 -6.44
C ASN A 173 1.59 -12.76 -5.73
N MET A 174 2.61 -12.82 -4.87
CA MET A 174 3.23 -11.66 -4.24
C MET A 174 3.78 -10.67 -5.27
N MET A 175 4.58 -11.14 -6.22
CA MET A 175 5.15 -10.30 -7.30
C MET A 175 4.07 -9.67 -8.18
N ILE A 176 3.00 -10.43 -8.51
CA ILE A 176 1.85 -9.90 -9.25
C ILE A 176 1.18 -8.78 -8.44
N LEU A 177 0.92 -8.98 -7.14
CA LEU A 177 0.33 -7.93 -6.30
C LEU A 177 1.22 -6.68 -6.29
N GLN A 178 2.52 -6.85 -6.09
CA GLN A 178 3.48 -5.75 -6.08
C GLN A 178 3.44 -4.97 -7.41
N TYR A 179 3.45 -5.67 -8.55
CA TYR A 179 3.37 -5.03 -9.86
C TYR A 179 2.06 -4.27 -10.08
N LEU A 180 0.93 -4.87 -9.70
CA LEU A 180 -0.39 -4.24 -9.83
C LEU A 180 -0.48 -2.98 -8.95
N VAL A 181 -0.01 -3.03 -7.70
CA VAL A 181 0.01 -1.86 -6.81
C VAL A 181 0.93 -0.77 -7.35
N ASN A 182 2.12 -1.11 -7.85
CA ASN A 182 3.03 -0.14 -8.46
C ASN A 182 2.42 0.51 -9.71
N THR A 183 1.64 -0.23 -10.49
CA THR A 183 0.90 0.32 -11.64
C THR A 183 -0.18 1.30 -11.19
N LEU A 184 -0.92 1.00 -10.12
CA LEU A 184 -1.89 1.92 -9.52
C LEU A 184 -1.21 3.20 -9.00
N GLU A 185 -0.04 3.06 -8.38
CA GLU A 185 0.73 4.21 -7.87
C GLU A 185 1.27 5.09 -8.99
N ALA A 186 1.83 4.48 -10.05
CA ALA A 186 2.36 5.20 -11.20
C ALA A 186 1.28 6.04 -11.91
N ASP A 187 0.00 5.62 -11.85
CA ASP A 187 -1.12 6.44 -12.31
C ASP A 187 -1.58 7.46 -11.24
N PHE A 188 -1.63 7.07 -9.98
CA PHE A 188 -2.16 7.89 -8.88
C PHE A 188 -1.28 9.11 -8.55
N VAL A 189 0.04 8.95 -8.51
CA VAL A 189 0.97 10.00 -8.05
C VAL A 189 0.99 11.22 -8.99
N PRO A 190 1.16 11.08 -10.32
CA PRO A 190 1.11 12.22 -11.22
C PRO A 190 -0.25 12.94 -11.19
N ARG A 191 -1.34 12.16 -11.10
CA ARG A 191 -2.71 12.69 -10.96
C ARG A 191 -2.88 13.51 -9.69
N HIS A 192 -2.29 13.08 -8.59
CA HIS A 192 -2.32 13.81 -7.32
C HIS A 192 -1.64 15.17 -7.41
N VAL A 193 -0.47 15.23 -8.06
CA VAL A 193 0.24 16.50 -8.27
C VAL A 193 -0.60 17.43 -9.16
N ALA A 194 -1.09 16.93 -10.29
CA ALA A 194 -1.93 17.71 -11.21
C ALA A 194 -3.23 18.21 -10.56
N TYR A 195 -3.87 17.39 -9.72
CA TYR A 195 -5.06 17.79 -8.97
C TYR A 195 -4.76 18.91 -7.97
N LYS A 196 -3.62 18.88 -7.28
CA LYS A 196 -3.27 19.96 -6.34
C LYS A 196 -3.12 21.33 -7.02
N GLU A 197 -2.73 21.34 -8.29
CA GLU A 197 -2.58 22.57 -9.07
C GLU A 197 -3.91 23.04 -9.70
N SER A 198 -4.73 22.10 -10.17
CA SER A 198 -5.96 22.40 -10.93
C SER A 198 -7.26 22.37 -10.12
N LEU A 199 -7.27 21.62 -9.01
CA LEU A 199 -8.46 21.20 -8.26
C LEU A 199 -9.50 20.47 -9.13
N ASP A 200 -9.11 19.90 -10.27
CA ASP A 200 -10.03 19.19 -11.15
C ASP A 200 -10.26 17.74 -10.68
N TRP A 201 -11.40 17.50 -10.02
CA TRP A 201 -11.79 16.16 -9.55
C TRP A 201 -11.83 15.10 -10.66
N VAL A 202 -12.06 15.49 -11.92
CA VAL A 202 -12.09 14.55 -13.06
C VAL A 202 -10.78 13.76 -13.17
N ILE A 203 -9.65 14.40 -12.86
CA ILE A 203 -8.32 13.78 -12.85
C ILE A 203 -8.30 12.52 -11.98
N PHE A 204 -8.92 12.57 -10.80
CA PHE A 204 -9.00 11.43 -9.88
C PHE A 204 -10.16 10.51 -10.14
N ARG A 205 -11.29 11.03 -10.62
CA ARG A 205 -12.42 10.22 -11.05
C ARG A 205 -11.99 9.16 -12.07
N GLU A 206 -11.10 9.54 -12.98
CA GLU A 206 -10.54 8.69 -14.04
C GLU A 206 -9.27 7.91 -13.62
N SER A 207 -8.81 8.05 -12.37
CA SER A 207 -7.65 7.27 -11.89
C SER A 207 -7.98 5.79 -11.84
N LEU A 208 -6.99 4.95 -12.14
CA LEU A 208 -7.14 3.49 -12.11
C LEU A 208 -7.61 3.01 -10.72
N LEU A 209 -7.06 3.61 -9.66
CA LEU A 209 -7.44 3.30 -8.29
C LEU A 209 -8.91 3.63 -8.00
N ASN A 210 -9.40 4.80 -8.42
CA ASN A 210 -10.80 5.17 -8.20
C ASN A 210 -11.75 4.24 -8.96
N ILE A 211 -11.43 3.91 -10.22
CA ILE A 211 -12.27 3.01 -11.03
C ILE A 211 -12.29 1.59 -10.45
N LEU A 212 -11.14 1.07 -10.02
CA LEU A 212 -11.00 -0.24 -9.38
C LEU A 212 -11.86 -0.32 -8.11
N LEU A 213 -11.71 0.66 -7.21
CA LEU A 213 -12.39 0.67 -5.92
C LEU A 213 -13.89 1.04 -6.01
N GLY A 214 -14.28 1.78 -7.05
CA GLY A 214 -15.67 2.13 -7.33
C GLY A 214 -16.47 1.01 -8.01
N SER A 215 -15.80 -0.07 -8.43
CA SER A 215 -16.46 -1.18 -9.12
C SER A 215 -17.32 -2.01 -8.17
N ARG A 216 -18.55 -2.31 -8.61
CA ARG A 216 -19.47 -3.22 -7.88
C ARG A 216 -18.97 -4.66 -7.84
N LYS A 217 -18.04 -5.03 -8.72
CA LYS A 217 -17.40 -6.36 -8.72
C LYS A 217 -16.40 -6.54 -7.58
N LEU A 218 -15.93 -5.44 -6.98
CA LEU A 218 -15.04 -5.47 -5.83
C LEU A 218 -15.86 -5.41 -4.54
N VAL A 219 -15.86 -6.48 -3.76
CA VAL A 219 -16.45 -6.46 -2.41
C VAL A 219 -15.49 -5.74 -1.46
N PHE A 220 -15.55 -4.40 -1.46
CA PHE A 220 -14.56 -3.53 -0.80
C PHE A 220 -14.29 -3.87 0.66
N LYS A 221 -15.33 -4.21 1.44
CA LYS A 221 -15.16 -4.61 2.85
C LYS A 221 -14.33 -5.89 2.99
N SER A 222 -14.62 -6.91 2.16
CA SER A 222 -13.87 -8.17 2.14
C SER A 222 -12.42 -7.93 1.74
N PHE A 223 -12.23 -7.14 0.68
CA PHE A 223 -10.91 -6.74 0.19
C PHE A 223 -10.05 -6.11 1.30
N VAL A 224 -10.56 -5.08 1.99
CA VAL A 224 -9.84 -4.39 3.06
C VAL A 224 -9.52 -5.35 4.21
N LYS A 225 -10.47 -6.21 4.60
CA LYS A 225 -10.27 -7.20 5.66
C LYS A 225 -9.14 -8.18 5.30
N ASN A 226 -9.13 -8.69 4.08
CA ASN A 226 -8.09 -9.60 3.60
C ASN A 226 -6.72 -8.91 3.56
N CYS A 227 -6.65 -7.64 3.12
CA CYS A 227 -5.42 -6.86 3.18
C CYS A 227 -4.93 -6.62 4.61
N ILE A 228 -5.83 -6.37 5.59
CA ILE A 228 -5.48 -6.25 7.01
C ILE A 228 -4.89 -7.57 7.51
N TYR A 229 -5.51 -8.69 7.19
CA TYR A 229 -5.04 -10.00 7.60
C TYR A 229 -3.65 -10.32 7.04
N LEU A 230 -3.41 -10.05 5.75
CA LEU A 230 -2.07 -10.20 5.15
C LEU A 230 -1.03 -9.35 5.85
N LEU A 231 -1.35 -8.07 6.10
CA LEU A 231 -0.46 -7.13 6.77
C LEU A 231 -0.04 -7.65 8.17
N ILE A 232 -0.99 -8.22 8.91
CA ILE A 232 -0.76 -8.75 10.26
C ILE A 232 0.05 -10.05 10.20
N ASN A 233 -0.33 -10.98 9.34
CA ASN A 233 0.27 -12.32 9.31
C ASN A 233 1.72 -12.29 8.83
N GLN A 234 2.01 -11.54 7.78
CA GLN A 234 3.37 -11.44 7.26
C GLN A 234 4.32 -10.75 8.25
N TYR A 235 3.82 -9.77 9.02
CA TYR A 235 4.59 -9.15 10.11
C TYR A 235 4.94 -10.14 11.24
N HIS A 236 4.02 -11.06 11.57
CA HIS A 236 4.29 -12.09 12.58
C HIS A 236 5.34 -13.11 12.15
N HIS A 237 5.53 -13.33 10.84
CA HIS A 237 6.65 -14.12 10.33
C HIS A 237 7.98 -13.37 10.49
N GLU A 238 8.05 -12.09 10.09
CA GLU A 238 9.24 -11.25 10.27
C GLU A 238 9.70 -11.18 11.74
N ALA A 239 8.75 -11.06 12.67
CA ALA A 239 9.05 -10.98 14.11
C ALA A 239 9.54 -12.30 14.71
N LYS A 240 9.23 -13.45 14.09
CA LYS A 240 9.71 -14.77 14.54
C LYS A 240 11.10 -15.06 13.99
N ASP A 241 11.33 -14.77 12.72
CA ASP A 241 12.62 -15.01 12.05
C ASP A 241 13.73 -14.16 12.70
N ALA A 242 13.44 -12.90 13.04
CA ALA A 242 14.38 -12.03 13.76
C ALA A 242 14.79 -12.55 15.16
N VAL A 243 13.97 -13.38 15.79
CA VAL A 243 14.24 -13.97 17.11
C VAL A 243 15.02 -15.28 16.99
N GLU A 244 14.79 -16.06 15.93
CA GLU A 244 15.54 -17.30 15.66
C GLU A 244 16.97 -17.03 15.17
N ASP A 245 17.20 -15.99 14.38
CA ASP A 245 18.56 -15.52 13.99
C ASP A 245 19.43 -15.06 15.18
N SER A 246 18.81 -14.87 16.35
CA SER A 246 19.49 -14.45 17.58
C SER A 246 20.04 -15.63 18.40
N ILE A 247 19.74 -16.88 18.05
CA ILE A 247 20.12 -18.08 18.82
C ILE A 247 20.93 -19.04 17.93
N PRO A 248 22.26 -19.16 18.12
CA PRO A 248 23.03 -20.18 17.41
C PRO A 248 22.71 -21.56 18.02
N SER A 249 21.71 -22.24 17.47
CA SER A 249 21.44 -23.64 17.80
C SER A 249 22.41 -24.53 17.02
N GLY A 250 23.44 -25.04 17.69
CA GLY A 250 24.36 -26.01 17.12
C GLY A 250 23.65 -27.32 16.76
N GLY A 251 23.75 -27.75 15.50
CA GLY A 251 23.24 -29.05 15.06
C GLY A 251 23.42 -29.30 13.56
N GLU A 252 24.47 -30.07 13.25
CA GLU A 252 24.70 -30.90 12.04
C GLU A 252 24.53 -30.30 10.63
N ALA A 253 25.68 -30.19 9.95
CA ALA A 253 25.80 -29.94 8.52
C ALA A 253 25.11 -31.04 7.69
N LYS A 254 23.97 -30.69 7.06
CA LYS A 254 23.48 -31.32 5.84
C LYS A 254 23.31 -30.24 4.78
N SER A 255 23.73 -30.57 3.56
CA SER A 255 23.86 -29.70 2.37
C SER A 255 22.74 -28.67 2.23
N ALA A 256 23.11 -27.39 2.37
CA ALA A 256 22.22 -26.24 2.56
C ALA A 256 22.33 -25.19 1.43
N SER A 257 22.39 -25.58 0.15
CA SER A 257 22.53 -24.60 -0.94
C SER A 257 21.20 -24.17 -1.58
N ASP A 258 20.22 -25.07 -1.69
CA ASP A 258 19.01 -24.80 -2.49
C ASP A 258 17.74 -24.58 -1.64
N ILE A 259 17.67 -25.21 -0.46
CA ILE A 259 16.58 -25.00 0.51
C ILE A 259 16.75 -23.64 1.20
N ASP A 260 17.98 -23.23 1.45
CA ASP A 260 18.31 -21.95 2.11
C ASP A 260 18.04 -20.76 1.18
N SER A 261 18.26 -20.91 -0.13
CA SER A 261 18.02 -19.84 -1.11
C SER A 261 16.53 -19.58 -1.40
N SER A 262 15.71 -20.64 -1.44
CA SER A 262 14.24 -20.53 -1.66
C SER A 262 13.50 -19.96 -0.45
N LEU A 263 13.90 -20.34 0.78
CA LEU A 263 13.37 -19.76 2.03
C LEU A 263 13.72 -18.28 2.17
N ASN A 264 14.98 -17.90 1.89
CA ASN A 264 15.42 -16.51 1.90
C ASN A 264 14.71 -15.64 0.85
N TYR A 265 14.40 -16.21 -0.33
CA TYR A 265 13.65 -15.51 -1.37
C TYR A 265 12.18 -15.27 -1.00
N SER A 266 11.53 -16.28 -0.41
CA SER A 266 10.13 -16.15 0.04
C SER A 266 9.98 -15.11 1.16
N SER A 267 10.97 -15.00 2.06
CA SER A 267 10.99 -13.96 3.10
C SER A 267 11.14 -12.56 2.51
N LEU A 268 12.06 -12.38 1.56
CA LEU A 268 12.26 -11.09 0.88
C LEU A 268 11.02 -10.63 0.11
N GLU A 269 10.34 -11.53 -0.61
CA GLU A 269 9.12 -11.18 -1.34
C GLU A 269 7.94 -10.88 -0.40
N SER A 270 7.92 -11.50 0.79
CA SER A 270 6.94 -11.16 1.84
C SER A 270 7.11 -9.72 2.32
N GLU A 271 8.35 -9.28 2.60
CA GLU A 271 8.63 -7.89 3.01
C GLU A 271 8.20 -6.88 1.92
N ARG A 272 8.55 -7.15 0.66
CA ARG A 272 8.15 -6.29 -0.48
C ARG A 272 6.63 -6.25 -0.67
N THR A 273 5.95 -7.35 -0.38
CA THR A 273 4.49 -7.43 -0.40
C THR A 273 3.86 -6.57 0.70
N LEU A 274 4.42 -6.60 1.92
CA LEU A 274 4.02 -5.70 3.00
C LEU A 274 4.17 -4.23 2.63
N VAL A 275 5.31 -3.86 2.02
CA VAL A 275 5.53 -2.49 1.52
C VAL A 275 4.46 -2.10 0.50
N SER A 276 4.11 -3.01 -0.42
CA SER A 276 3.07 -2.77 -1.44
C SER A 276 1.68 -2.65 -0.81
N LEU A 277 1.34 -3.47 0.18
CA LEU A 277 0.08 -3.37 0.91
C LEU A 277 -0.03 -2.03 1.66
N ARG A 278 1.02 -1.61 2.38
CA ARG A 278 1.08 -0.31 3.06
C ARG A 278 0.86 0.84 2.06
N LYS A 279 1.57 0.81 0.94
CA LYS A 279 1.43 1.77 -0.15
C LYS A 279 -0.01 1.84 -0.68
N LEU A 280 -0.63 0.68 -0.92
CA LEU A 280 -2.03 0.60 -1.33
C LEU A 280 -2.95 1.26 -0.30
N PHE A 281 -2.84 0.93 0.99
CA PHE A 281 -3.61 1.57 2.06
C PHE A 281 -3.46 3.10 2.05
N VAL A 282 -2.22 3.59 1.94
CA VAL A 282 -1.93 5.03 1.87
C VAL A 282 -2.60 5.68 0.66
N MET A 283 -2.53 5.07 -0.52
CA MET A 283 -3.18 5.61 -1.71
C MET A 283 -4.70 5.65 -1.56
N VAL A 284 -5.32 4.60 -1.00
CA VAL A 284 -6.78 4.58 -0.78
C VAL A 284 -7.20 5.64 0.24
N MET A 285 -6.45 5.79 1.34
CA MET A 285 -6.72 6.83 2.34
C MET A 285 -6.55 8.24 1.76
N LYS A 286 -5.50 8.47 0.95
CA LYS A 286 -5.30 9.74 0.23
C LYS A 286 -6.46 10.02 -0.72
N LEU A 287 -6.89 9.03 -1.49
CA LEU A 287 -8.05 9.16 -2.39
C LEU A 287 -9.32 9.56 -1.62
N ASP A 288 -9.57 8.95 -0.45
CA ASP A 288 -10.72 9.28 0.39
C ASP A 288 -10.65 10.71 0.94
N SER A 289 -9.46 11.17 1.35
CA SER A 289 -9.26 12.56 1.77
C SER A 289 -9.49 13.56 0.64
N ILE A 290 -8.93 13.29 -0.54
CA ILE A 290 -9.08 14.16 -1.73
C ILE A 290 -10.53 14.21 -2.18
N ARG A 291 -11.21 13.07 -2.16
CA ARG A 291 -12.64 13.01 -2.45
C ARG A 291 -13.46 13.82 -1.45
N LYS A 292 -13.18 13.69 -0.15
CA LYS A 292 -13.85 14.47 0.89
C LYS A 292 -13.65 15.97 0.66
N GLU A 293 -12.44 16.40 0.32
CA GLU A 293 -12.13 17.79 -0.03
C GLU A 293 -12.93 18.24 -1.26
N ALA A 294 -12.89 17.48 -2.36
CA ALA A 294 -13.67 17.77 -3.56
C ALA A 294 -15.18 17.83 -3.28
N ASP A 295 -15.71 16.92 -2.44
CA ASP A 295 -17.10 16.93 -1.99
C ASP A 295 -17.42 18.23 -1.22
N THR A 296 -16.53 18.68 -0.32
CA THR A 296 -16.75 19.93 0.43
C THR A 296 -16.74 21.17 -0.45
N LEU A 297 -15.98 21.15 -1.55
CA LEU A 297 -15.93 22.20 -2.54
C LEU A 297 -17.05 22.10 -3.60
N GLY A 298 -17.88 21.06 -3.55
CA GLY A 298 -18.95 20.84 -4.53
C GLY A 298 -18.46 20.41 -5.93
N LEU A 299 -17.26 19.84 -6.02
CA LEU A 299 -16.61 19.42 -7.28
C LEU A 299 -17.00 18.00 -7.71
N THR A 300 -17.69 17.26 -6.84
CA THR A 300 -18.17 15.90 -7.12
C THR A 300 -19.65 15.89 -7.48
N SER A 301 -20.07 14.79 -8.10
CA SER A 301 -21.44 14.54 -8.52
C SER A 301 -21.98 13.24 -7.93
N ARG A 302 -23.29 13.00 -8.09
CA ARG A 302 -23.90 11.71 -7.70
C ARG A 302 -23.36 10.53 -8.50
N ALA A 303 -22.89 10.76 -9.73
CA ALA A 303 -22.34 9.72 -10.59
C ALA A 303 -21.00 9.18 -10.06
N ASP A 304 -20.30 9.94 -9.21
CA ASP A 304 -19.05 9.55 -8.59
C ASP A 304 -19.19 8.43 -7.55
N GLY A 305 -20.43 8.06 -7.18
CA GLY A 305 -20.80 6.86 -6.41
C GLY A 305 -20.13 6.73 -5.04
N VAL A 306 -20.88 6.62 -3.95
CA VAL A 306 -20.26 6.58 -2.60
C VAL A 306 -19.92 5.15 -2.20
N ARG A 307 -18.65 4.90 -1.85
CA ARG A 307 -18.25 3.75 -1.03
C ARG A 307 -17.93 4.22 0.37
N ASN A 308 -17.97 3.30 1.35
CA ASN A 308 -17.49 3.62 2.69
C ASN A 308 -16.00 3.99 2.60
N PRO A 309 -15.56 5.07 3.27
CA PRO A 309 -14.15 5.39 3.39
C PRO A 309 -13.37 4.21 4.01
N ILE A 310 -12.16 3.96 3.54
CA ILE A 310 -11.32 2.86 4.02
C ILE A 310 -11.07 2.98 5.54
N MET A 311 -10.96 4.22 6.03
CA MET A 311 -10.77 4.49 7.45
C MET A 311 -11.92 3.92 8.30
N GLU A 312 -13.17 4.05 7.84
CA GLU A 312 -14.32 3.48 8.55
C GLU A 312 -14.24 1.95 8.57
N VAL A 313 -13.89 1.33 7.45
CA VAL A 313 -13.77 -0.13 7.34
C VAL A 313 -12.64 -0.67 8.23
N ILE A 314 -11.47 -0.02 8.24
CA ILE A 314 -10.34 -0.38 9.10
C ILE A 314 -10.77 -0.27 10.57
N LEU A 315 -11.35 0.86 10.97
CA LEU A 315 -11.74 1.07 12.36
C LEU A 315 -12.81 0.09 12.80
N ASP A 316 -13.74 -0.29 11.93
CA ASP A 316 -14.75 -1.30 12.23
C ASP A 316 -14.11 -2.67 12.42
N GLU A 317 -13.17 -3.06 11.56
CA GLU A 317 -12.45 -4.33 11.66
C GLU A 317 -11.60 -4.41 12.94
N LEU A 318 -10.83 -3.35 13.24
CA LEU A 318 -9.98 -3.29 14.45
C LEU A 318 -10.79 -3.19 15.74
N THR A 319 -11.98 -2.59 15.69
CA THR A 319 -12.89 -2.53 16.85
C THR A 319 -13.55 -3.88 17.09
N TYR A 320 -13.93 -4.59 16.02
CA TYR A 320 -14.58 -5.89 16.11
C TYR A 320 -13.59 -6.99 16.51
N ASN A 321 -12.41 -7.00 15.91
CA ASN A 321 -11.32 -7.95 16.19
C ASN A 321 -10.20 -7.26 16.97
N ILE A 322 -10.40 -7.08 18.28
CA ILE A 322 -9.44 -6.38 19.15
C ILE A 322 -8.04 -7.02 19.11
N SER A 323 -7.94 -8.33 18.87
CA SER A 323 -6.67 -9.05 18.70
C SER A 323 -5.85 -8.56 17.49
N TYR A 324 -6.49 -7.94 16.49
CA TYR A 324 -5.81 -7.37 15.32
C TYR A 324 -5.20 -6.01 15.60
N LEU A 325 -5.64 -5.31 16.65
CA LEU A 325 -5.25 -3.91 16.89
C LEU A 325 -3.74 -3.75 17.07
N SER A 326 -3.13 -4.50 17.99
CA SER A 326 -1.69 -4.40 18.26
C SER A 326 -0.85 -4.86 17.05
N PRO A 327 -1.08 -6.04 16.46
CA PRO A 327 -0.33 -6.46 15.28
C PRO A 327 -0.47 -5.50 14.10
N PHE A 328 -1.67 -4.98 13.84
CA PHE A 328 -1.89 -4.02 12.77
C PHE A 328 -1.11 -2.72 13.01
N LEU A 329 -1.16 -2.16 14.22
CA LEU A 329 -0.43 -0.93 14.54
C LEU A 329 1.09 -1.14 14.53
N LEU A 330 1.59 -2.35 14.81
CA LEU A 330 3.00 -2.67 14.65
C LEU A 330 3.39 -2.79 13.17
N ALA A 331 2.58 -3.49 12.38
CA ALA A 331 2.81 -3.70 10.96
C ALA A 331 2.59 -2.46 10.10
N PHE A 332 1.84 -1.45 10.55
CA PHE A 332 1.55 -0.23 9.79
C PHE A 332 2.46 0.93 10.22
N VAL A 333 3.55 1.14 9.47
CA VAL A 333 4.63 2.10 9.79
C VAL A 333 4.45 3.50 9.20
N GLU A 334 3.34 3.75 8.51
CA GLU A 334 3.04 5.05 7.88
C GLU A 334 2.52 6.05 8.92
N TRP A 335 3.44 6.75 9.59
CA TRP A 335 3.19 7.51 10.83
C TRP A 335 2.01 8.48 10.78
N LYS A 336 1.87 9.25 9.68
CA LYS A 336 0.75 10.17 9.46
C LYS A 336 -0.61 9.45 9.55
N TRP A 337 -0.72 8.34 8.84
CA TRP A 337 -1.96 7.56 8.77
C TRP A 337 -2.17 6.71 10.00
N LYS A 338 -1.09 6.20 10.62
CA LYS A 338 -1.15 5.53 11.91
C LYS A 338 -1.73 6.44 12.98
N LEU A 339 -1.27 7.69 13.07
CA LEU A 339 -1.83 8.68 13.99
C LEU A 339 -3.29 8.96 13.68
N GLU A 340 -3.67 9.13 12.41
CA GLU A 340 -5.07 9.32 12.02
C GLU A 340 -5.96 8.15 12.47
N ILE A 341 -5.54 6.90 12.26
CA ILE A 341 -6.26 5.71 12.70
C ILE A 341 -6.44 5.75 14.23
N ILE A 342 -5.38 6.06 14.99
CA ILE A 342 -5.45 6.13 16.45
C ILE A 342 -6.42 7.23 16.91
N LEU A 343 -6.34 8.42 16.33
CA LEU A 343 -7.20 9.56 16.67
C LEU A 343 -8.67 9.25 16.36
N GLN A 344 -8.95 8.64 15.21
CA GLN A 344 -10.31 8.23 14.85
C GLN A 344 -10.80 7.04 15.69
N TYR A 345 -9.91 6.16 16.14
CA TYR A 345 -10.28 5.13 17.10
C TYR A 345 -10.74 5.77 18.42
N PHE A 346 -9.99 6.75 18.94
CA PHE A 346 -10.41 7.52 20.11
C PHE A 346 -11.71 8.30 19.87
N SER A 347 -11.91 8.88 18.68
CA SER A 347 -13.11 9.66 18.32
C SER A 347 -14.41 8.85 18.46
N LYS A 348 -14.35 7.52 18.27
CA LYS A 348 -15.50 6.62 18.49
C LYS A 348 -15.95 6.58 19.96
N TYR A 349 -15.05 6.82 20.92
CA TYR A 349 -15.29 6.60 22.35
C TYR A 349 -15.20 7.86 23.21
N CYS A 350 -14.31 8.78 22.88
CA CYS A 350 -14.26 10.14 23.41
C CYS A 350 -15.44 10.90 22.78
N GLY A 351 -16.39 11.35 23.60
CA GLY A 351 -17.75 11.70 23.16
C GLY A 351 -17.83 12.61 21.92
N LYS A 352 -18.84 12.35 21.07
CA LYS A 352 -19.12 13.11 19.86
C LYS A 352 -19.23 14.62 20.14
N GLY A 353 -18.55 15.44 19.34
CA GLY A 353 -19.07 16.77 18.98
C GLY A 353 -20.47 16.64 18.34
N PRO A 354 -21.23 17.74 18.21
CA PRO A 354 -22.69 17.70 18.10
C PRO A 354 -23.24 16.82 16.96
N VAL A 355 -24.43 16.24 17.23
CA VAL A 355 -25.19 15.38 16.32
C VAL A 355 -25.43 16.09 14.98
N ARG A 356 -25.01 15.43 13.91
CA ARG A 356 -25.13 15.84 12.51
C ARG A 356 -26.58 16.10 12.12
N THR A 357 -26.94 17.36 11.92
CA THR A 357 -28.09 17.72 11.06
C THR A 357 -27.56 18.11 9.69
N ARG A 358 -28.39 17.91 8.65
CA ARG A 358 -28.02 17.94 7.22
C ARG A 358 -27.50 19.30 6.69
N ARG A 359 -27.26 20.29 7.55
CA ARG A 359 -26.91 21.69 7.21
C ARG A 359 -25.96 22.42 8.17
N SER A 360 -25.33 21.76 9.15
CA SER A 360 -24.37 22.45 10.03
C SER A 360 -22.93 22.28 9.55
N ASP A 361 -22.16 23.37 9.64
CA ASP A 361 -20.80 23.55 9.10
C ASP A 361 -19.86 22.35 9.24
N ASN A 362 -19.16 22.07 8.14
CA ASN A 362 -18.33 20.89 7.88
C ASN A 362 -17.02 20.80 8.68
N SER A 363 -16.81 21.61 9.72
CA SER A 363 -15.62 21.45 10.56
C SER A 363 -15.85 20.32 11.56
N GLN A 364 -15.60 19.07 11.15
CA GLN A 364 -14.99 18.16 12.12
C GLN A 364 -13.76 18.91 12.63
N GLN A 365 -13.75 19.35 13.89
CA GLN A 365 -12.47 19.67 14.52
C GLN A 365 -11.68 18.37 14.48
N ASP A 366 -10.67 18.31 13.60
CA ASP A 366 -9.75 17.19 13.55
C ASP A 366 -9.22 16.97 14.96
N LEU A 367 -9.53 15.82 15.53
CA LEU A 367 -9.15 15.47 16.89
C LEU A 367 -7.63 15.51 16.98
N LYS A 368 -7.09 16.32 17.90
CA LYS A 368 -5.65 16.40 18.13
C LYS A 368 -5.22 15.44 19.24
N LEU A 369 -3.99 14.96 19.18
CA LEU A 369 -3.46 14.05 20.22
C LEU A 369 -3.49 14.71 21.61
N ASP A 370 -3.14 15.99 21.71
CA ASP A 370 -3.21 16.73 22.98
C ASP A 370 -4.63 16.75 23.57
N SER A 371 -5.66 16.86 22.72
CA SER A 371 -7.06 16.81 23.17
C SER A 371 -7.46 15.42 23.66
N VAL A 372 -6.93 14.35 23.04
CA VAL A 372 -7.10 12.97 23.51
C VAL A 372 -6.43 12.79 24.87
N LEU A 373 -5.17 13.18 25.01
CA LEU A 373 -4.40 13.07 26.25
C LEU A 373 -5.04 13.87 27.40
N SER A 374 -5.57 15.06 27.10
CA SER A 374 -6.33 15.89 28.06
C SER A 374 -7.49 15.12 28.70
N SER A 375 -8.09 14.19 27.95
CA SER A 375 -9.20 13.37 28.44
C SER A 375 -8.74 12.30 29.47
N PHE A 376 -7.44 12.09 29.64
CA PHE A 376 -6.84 11.18 30.64
C PHE A 376 -6.13 11.90 31.80
N LEU A 377 -6.17 13.24 31.86
CA LEU A 377 -5.47 14.00 32.92
C LEU A 377 -6.13 13.88 34.31
N THR A 378 -7.39 13.41 34.39
CA THR A 378 -8.07 13.12 35.66
C THR A 378 -8.54 11.66 35.73
N ALA A 379 -8.61 11.11 36.95
CA ALA A 379 -9.13 9.76 37.15
C ALA A 379 -10.61 9.61 36.72
N THR A 380 -11.42 10.65 36.91
CA THR A 380 -12.85 10.63 36.53
C THR A 380 -13.03 10.57 35.01
N SER A 381 -12.32 11.41 34.26
CA SER A 381 -12.39 11.42 32.80
C SER A 381 -11.79 10.13 32.21
N ALA A 382 -10.64 9.68 32.74
CA ALA A 382 -10.02 8.41 32.35
C ALA A 382 -10.96 7.22 32.59
N LYS A 383 -11.67 7.18 33.73
CA LYS A 383 -12.67 6.14 34.04
C LYS A 383 -13.80 6.09 33.01
N GLY A 384 -14.24 7.25 32.50
CA GLY A 384 -15.26 7.33 31.46
C GLY A 384 -14.83 6.67 30.15
N ILE A 385 -13.57 6.84 29.76
CA ILE A 385 -13.02 6.27 28.51
C ILE A 385 -12.71 4.79 28.67
N VAL A 386 -12.06 4.41 29.78
CA VAL A 386 -11.74 3.02 30.12
C VAL A 386 -12.98 2.14 30.11
N LYS A 387 -14.11 2.64 30.63
CA LYS A 387 -15.39 1.91 30.61
C LYS A 387 -15.87 1.58 29.20
N LYS A 388 -15.50 2.38 28.20
CA LYS A 388 -15.97 2.24 26.82
C LYS A 388 -15.07 1.36 25.94
N MET A 389 -13.76 1.53 26.05
CA MET A 389 -12.80 0.84 25.16
C MET A 389 -11.88 -0.16 25.86
N GLY A 390 -11.92 -0.23 27.19
CA GLY A 390 -10.95 -0.99 27.97
C GLY A 390 -9.65 -0.21 28.20
N ALA A 391 -9.01 -0.46 29.33
CA ALA A 391 -7.79 0.25 29.69
C ALA A 391 -6.56 -0.27 28.93
N GLU A 392 -6.52 -1.55 28.55
CA GLU A 392 -5.41 -2.15 27.76
C GLU A 392 -5.35 -1.52 26.37
N VAL A 393 -6.51 -1.42 25.69
CA VAL A 393 -6.62 -0.74 24.39
C VAL A 393 -6.21 0.72 24.50
N ALA A 394 -6.60 1.42 25.57
CA ALA A 394 -6.22 2.81 25.78
C ALA A 394 -4.69 2.96 25.96
N GLN A 395 -4.05 2.11 26.77
CA GLN A 395 -2.59 2.13 26.95
C GLN A 395 -1.86 1.87 25.62
N LEU A 396 -2.26 0.83 24.89
CA LEU A 396 -1.69 0.47 23.60
C LEU A 396 -1.78 1.63 22.59
N LEU A 397 -2.95 2.23 22.43
CA LEU A 397 -3.17 3.34 21.50
C LEU A 397 -2.36 4.58 21.89
N LEU A 398 -2.32 4.93 23.18
CA LEU A 398 -1.51 6.06 23.66
C LEU A 398 -0.02 5.82 23.45
N SER A 399 0.47 4.59 23.67
CA SER A 399 1.87 4.23 23.42
C SER A 399 2.23 4.31 21.94
N HIS A 400 1.37 3.84 21.04
CA HIS A 400 1.60 3.97 19.60
C HIS A 400 1.49 5.44 19.13
N ALA A 401 0.58 6.23 19.68
CA ALA A 401 0.52 7.67 19.38
C ALA A 401 1.80 8.38 19.81
N TYR A 402 2.33 8.02 20.99
CA TYR A 402 3.60 8.55 21.47
C TYR A 402 4.80 8.13 20.60
N GLN A 403 4.81 6.88 20.12
CA GLN A 403 5.81 6.41 19.14
C GLN A 403 5.79 7.27 17.87
N VAL A 404 4.60 7.62 17.36
CA VAL A 404 4.48 8.54 16.21
C VAL A 404 5.09 9.91 16.52
N CYS A 405 4.85 10.47 17.72
CA CYS A 405 5.43 11.75 18.11
C CYS A 405 6.96 11.75 18.11
N LEU A 406 7.57 10.63 18.48
CA LEU A 406 9.04 10.48 18.42
C LEU A 406 9.52 10.46 16.97
N SER A 407 8.90 9.64 16.10
CA SER A 407 9.31 9.51 14.70
C SER A 407 9.13 10.81 13.88
N VAL A 408 8.05 11.55 14.12
CA VAL A 408 7.77 12.81 13.41
C VAL A 408 8.75 13.93 13.81
N GLN A 409 9.36 13.85 14.99
CA GLN A 409 10.34 14.84 15.42
C GLN A 409 11.72 14.62 14.78
N ASP A 410 12.01 13.39 14.35
CA ASP A 410 13.26 13.03 13.67
C ASP A 410 13.21 13.33 12.15
N ASP A 411 12.02 13.29 11.53
CA ASP A 411 11.82 13.56 10.09
C ASP A 411 11.41 15.02 9.81
N SER A 412 12.29 15.80 9.18
CA SER A 412 12.09 17.25 8.94
C SER A 412 11.33 17.62 7.65
N SER A 413 11.05 16.66 6.76
CA SER A 413 10.66 16.94 5.37
C SER A 413 9.15 16.93 5.06
N ASP A 414 8.30 16.36 5.92
CA ASP A 414 6.83 16.27 5.70
C ASP A 414 6.01 16.53 7.01
N SER A 415 6.64 17.22 7.97
CA SER A 415 6.27 17.21 9.40
C SER A 415 5.12 18.15 9.79
N THR A 416 4.71 19.10 8.95
CA THR A 416 3.82 20.20 9.38
C THR A 416 2.38 19.75 9.67
N ALA A 417 1.77 18.97 8.76
CA ALA A 417 0.39 18.50 8.93
C ALA A 417 0.24 17.47 10.07
N THR A 418 1.24 16.59 10.24
CA THR A 418 1.23 15.60 11.33
C THR A 418 1.51 16.28 12.67
N SER A 419 2.42 17.26 12.72
CA SER A 419 2.67 18.08 13.91
C SER A 419 1.43 18.87 14.35
N GLU A 420 0.65 19.41 13.40
CA GLU A 420 -0.61 20.08 13.71
C GLU A 420 -1.62 19.14 14.40
N LYS A 421 -1.67 17.86 13.98
CA LYS A 421 -2.49 16.83 14.61
C LYS A 421 -1.98 16.38 15.97
N ILE A 422 -0.68 16.50 16.24
CA ILE A 422 -0.14 16.29 17.59
C ILE A 422 -0.64 17.41 18.51
N GLY A 423 -0.51 18.67 18.07
CA GLY A 423 -1.11 19.84 18.72
C GLY A 423 -0.38 20.37 19.95
N ALA A 424 0.75 19.77 20.35
CA ALA A 424 1.57 20.20 21.48
C ALA A 424 3.04 19.80 21.28
N THR A 425 3.94 20.35 22.11
CA THR A 425 5.37 20.02 22.06
C THR A 425 5.63 18.59 22.57
N LEU A 426 6.74 17.96 22.14
CA LEU A 426 7.08 16.61 22.64
C LEU A 426 7.21 16.58 24.16
N GLY A 427 7.69 17.67 24.79
CA GLY A 427 7.81 17.76 26.25
C GLY A 427 6.44 17.74 26.95
N GLU A 428 5.47 18.49 26.44
CA GLU A 428 4.09 18.50 26.95
C GLU A 428 3.42 17.14 26.74
N ILE A 429 3.54 16.57 25.53
CA ILE A 429 3.02 15.24 25.21
C ILE A 429 3.62 14.18 26.14
N SER A 430 4.93 14.23 26.40
CA SER A 430 5.62 13.31 27.31
C SER A 430 5.07 13.40 28.74
N GLY A 431 4.86 14.62 29.23
CA GLY A 431 4.28 14.86 30.56
C GLY A 431 2.84 14.34 30.64
N ASN A 432 2.02 14.69 29.65
CA ASN A 432 0.62 14.28 29.57
C ASN A 432 0.48 12.76 29.44
N LEU A 433 1.36 12.08 28.70
CA LEU A 433 1.40 10.62 28.62
C LEU A 433 1.65 9.98 29.99
N ILE A 434 2.63 10.48 30.75
CA ILE A 434 2.92 9.97 32.10
C ILE A 434 1.70 10.11 33.01
N PHE A 435 1.04 11.29 32.99
CA PHE A 435 -0.18 11.51 33.76
C PHE A 435 -1.32 10.58 33.32
N ALA A 436 -1.49 10.37 32.01
CA ALA A 436 -2.49 9.47 31.47
C ALA A 436 -2.27 8.04 31.99
N PHE A 437 -1.04 7.51 31.92
CA PHE A 437 -0.70 6.18 32.44
C PHE A 437 -0.94 6.08 33.95
N GLN A 438 -0.56 7.09 34.74
CA GLN A 438 -0.82 7.11 36.18
C GLN A 438 -2.31 7.05 36.51
N ASN A 439 -3.14 7.80 35.78
CA ASN A 439 -4.60 7.79 36.00
C ASN A 439 -5.25 6.49 35.50
N LEU A 440 -4.75 5.91 34.40
CA LEU A 440 -5.17 4.58 33.94
C LEU A 440 -4.91 3.52 35.01
N SER A 441 -3.72 3.53 35.63
CA SER A 441 -3.38 2.61 36.73
C SER A 441 -4.24 2.85 37.98
N LYS A 442 -4.62 4.09 38.29
CA LYS A 442 -5.55 4.37 39.41
C LYS A 442 -6.95 3.81 39.15
N VAL A 443 -7.42 3.91 37.90
CA VAL A 443 -8.75 3.45 37.48
C VAL A 443 -8.79 1.93 37.33
N SER A 444 -7.68 1.32 36.88
CA SER A 444 -7.52 -0.13 36.67
C SER A 444 -6.22 -0.62 37.30
N PRO A 445 -6.18 -0.89 38.61
CA PRO A 445 -4.95 -1.21 39.35
C PRO A 445 -4.22 -2.47 38.89
N ASN A 446 -4.95 -3.45 38.35
CA ASN A 446 -4.40 -4.75 37.94
C ASN A 446 -4.11 -4.82 36.44
N ILE A 447 -4.04 -3.68 35.75
CA ILE A 447 -3.82 -3.69 34.31
C ILE A 447 -2.39 -4.17 33.98
N PRO A 448 -2.23 -5.20 33.13
CA PRO A 448 -0.92 -5.59 32.66
C PRO A 448 -0.34 -4.49 31.77
N ILE A 449 0.93 -4.14 32.00
CA ILE A 449 1.67 -3.22 31.10
C ILE A 449 2.65 -4.07 30.30
N SER A 450 2.46 -4.08 28.98
CA SER A 450 3.31 -4.76 28.02
C SER A 450 4.72 -4.15 27.95
N PRO A 451 5.73 -4.87 27.42
CA PRO A 451 7.07 -4.32 27.20
C PRO A 451 7.07 -3.04 26.35
N PHE A 452 6.22 -3.00 25.31
CA PHE A 452 6.09 -1.85 24.42
C PHE A 452 5.60 -0.60 25.17
N GLU A 453 4.56 -0.74 25.99
CA GLU A 453 4.01 0.37 26.78
C GLU A 453 4.99 0.85 27.86
N LYS A 454 5.72 -0.08 28.50
CA LYS A 454 6.80 0.26 29.45
C LYS A 454 7.88 1.09 28.77
N GLN A 455 8.27 0.73 27.54
CA GLN A 455 9.28 1.47 26.79
C GLN A 455 8.80 2.87 26.43
N ALA A 456 7.55 3.04 26.00
CA ALA A 456 6.97 4.36 25.76
C ALA A 456 7.01 5.25 27.03
N LEU A 457 6.60 4.69 28.17
CA LEU A 457 6.59 5.41 29.46
C LEU A 457 8.01 5.77 29.94
N PHE A 458 8.96 4.85 29.80
CA PHE A 458 10.36 5.07 30.15
C PHE A 458 10.99 6.19 29.31
N THR A 459 10.73 6.19 28.00
CA THR A 459 11.20 7.21 27.08
C THR A 459 10.61 8.59 27.42
N ALA A 460 9.30 8.66 27.67
CA ALA A 460 8.64 9.90 28.09
C ALA A 460 9.20 10.46 29.42
N ALA A 461 9.43 9.61 30.41
CA ALA A 461 10.01 10.01 31.69
C ALA A 461 11.44 10.54 31.52
N THR A 462 12.25 9.89 30.67
CA THR A 462 13.62 10.28 30.38
C THR A 462 13.68 11.64 29.70
N LEU A 463 12.84 11.87 28.68
CA LEU A 463 12.75 13.16 27.98
C LEU A 463 12.30 14.28 28.91
N THR A 464 11.25 14.06 29.69
CA THR A 464 10.77 15.05 30.67
C THR A 464 11.85 15.42 31.69
N ARG A 465 12.66 14.45 32.13
CA ARG A 465 13.79 14.69 33.05
C ARG A 465 14.92 15.48 32.39
N LYS A 466 15.25 15.20 31.12
CA LYS A 466 16.27 15.93 30.37
C LYS A 466 15.85 17.39 30.14
N LEU A 467 14.61 17.63 29.71
CA LEU A 467 14.08 18.97 29.46
C LEU A 467 14.05 19.84 30.74
N LYS A 468 13.73 19.25 31.89
CA LYS A 468 13.80 19.94 33.21
C LYS A 468 15.22 20.31 33.65
N LYS A 469 16.27 19.66 33.11
CA LYS A 469 17.66 19.98 33.41
C LYS A 469 18.25 21.06 32.49
N VAL A 470 17.73 21.22 31.28
CA VAL A 470 18.20 22.22 30.30
C VAL A 470 17.62 23.61 30.57
N GLY A 471 16.46 23.69 31.23
CA GLY A 471 15.85 24.95 31.66
C GLY A 471 16.27 25.44 33.06
N ARG A 472 17.39 24.97 33.61
CA ARG A 472 17.96 25.43 34.88
C ARG A 472 19.31 26.09 34.69
#